data_AF-A0A3P6PP96-F1
#
_entry.id   AF-A0A3P6PP96-F1
#
_cell.length_a   1.000
_cell.length_b   1.000
_cell.length_c   1.000
_cell.angle_alpha   90.00
_cell.angle_beta   90.00
_cell.angle_gamma   90.00
#
_symmetry.space_group_name_H-M   'P 1'
#
loop_
_entity.id
_entity.type
_entity.pdbx_description
1 polymer ?
#
loop_
_entity_poly.entity_id
_entity_poly.type
_entity_poly.pdbx_seq_one_letter_code
_entity_poly.pdbx_strand_id
1 'polypeptide(L)'
;MSILLDLLHEDLNRVSNKPYVQLTDSNGRPDAIVAKEAWNAHIQREQSVIVDLFTGQLRSLLTCTVCETLSSRFPNSISFLF
;
A
#
# COMPACT_ATOMS: atom_id res chain seq x y z
N MET A 1 -15.93 6.16 -2.02
CA MET A 1 -15.74 6.58 -3.43
C MET A 1 -14.54 5.80 -3.92
N SER A 2 -14.62 4.79 -4.78
CA SER A 2 -15.43 4.63 -6.00
C SER A 2 -15.64 3.13 -6.31
N ILE A 3 -16.84 2.61 -6.00
CA ILE A 3 -17.21 1.18 -6.19
C ILE A 3 -16.87 0.67 -7.60
N LEU A 4 -17.05 1.51 -8.62
CA LEU A 4 -16.71 1.17 -10.00
C LEU A 4 -15.23 0.81 -10.18
N LEU A 5 -14.30 1.60 -9.62
CA LEU A 5 -12.87 1.32 -9.75
C LEU A 5 -12.49 0.06 -8.98
N ASP A 6 -13.09 -0.17 -7.82
CA ASP A 6 -12.81 -1.36 -7.02
C ASP A 6 -13.30 -2.63 -7.75
N LEU A 7 -14.48 -2.58 -8.35
CA LEU A 7 -15.02 -3.70 -9.16
C LEU A 7 -14.16 -3.96 -10.40
N LEU A 8 -13.81 -2.91 -11.16
CA LEU A 8 -12.94 -3.05 -12.33
C LEU A 8 -11.54 -3.52 -11.95
N HIS A 9 -11.01 -3.05 -10.83
CA HIS A 9 -9.71 -3.45 -10.32
C HIS A 9 -9.70 -4.96 -10.04
N GLU A 10 -10.70 -5.49 -9.33
CA GLU A 10 -10.79 -6.90 -8.99
C GLU A 10 -11.04 -7.78 -10.24
N ASP A 11 -11.93 -7.37 -11.15
CA ASP A 11 -12.19 -8.11 -12.40
C ASP A 11 -10.94 -8.19 -13.31
N LEU A 12 -10.13 -7.12 -13.31
CA LEU A 12 -8.89 -7.04 -14.10
C LEU A 12 -7.65 -7.45 -13.33
N ASN A 13 -7.79 -7.93 -12.08
CA ASN A 13 -6.65 -8.35 -11.29
C ASN A 13 -6.09 -9.66 -11.85
N ARG A 14 -4.83 -9.62 -12.27
CA ARG A 14 -4.11 -10.76 -12.83
C ARG A 14 -3.69 -11.78 -11.77
N VAL A 15 -3.73 -11.40 -10.50
CA VAL A 15 -3.37 -12.28 -9.38
C VAL A 15 -4.59 -13.08 -8.93
N SER A 16 -4.62 -14.36 -9.27
CA SER A 16 -5.72 -15.25 -8.85
C SER A 16 -5.57 -15.80 -7.43
N ASN A 17 -4.34 -15.95 -6.94
CA ASN A 17 -4.06 -16.43 -5.58
C ASN A 17 -3.28 -15.37 -4.82
N LYS A 18 -3.94 -14.70 -3.87
CA LYS A 18 -3.38 -13.58 -3.12
C LYS A 18 -2.55 -14.10 -1.93
N PRO A 19 -1.20 -14.07 -1.99
CA PRO A 19 -0.38 -14.54 -0.87
C PRO A 19 -0.58 -13.66 0.38
N TYR A 20 -0.49 -14.28 1.55
CA TYR A 20 -0.38 -13.54 2.80
C TYR A 20 1.05 -13.02 2.95
N VAL A 21 1.19 -11.70 3.03
CA VAL A 21 2.48 -11.04 3.25
C VAL A 21 2.38 -10.25 4.54
N GLN A 22 3.20 -10.60 5.52
CA GLN A 22 3.26 -9.87 6.78
C GLN A 22 4.18 -8.65 6.61
N LEU A 23 3.60 -7.46 6.68
CA LEU A 23 4.37 -6.22 6.70
C LEU A 23 4.92 -5.98 8.10
N THR A 24 6.24 -5.80 8.17
CA THR A 24 6.92 -5.45 9.42
C THR A 24 6.81 -3.94 9.63
N ASP A 25 6.70 -3.50 10.90
CA ASP A 25 6.72 -2.08 11.22
C ASP A 25 8.04 -1.43 10.78
N SER A 26 8.05 -0.11 10.68
CA SER A 26 9.21 0.66 10.27
C SER A 26 10.40 0.42 11.20
N ASN A 27 10.18 0.34 12.52
CA ASN A 27 11.22 0.05 13.52
C ASN A 27 12.51 0.89 13.34
N GLY A 28 12.38 2.14 12.89
CA GLY A 28 13.51 3.04 12.61
C GLY A 28 14.27 2.75 11.32
N ARG A 29 13.77 1.85 10.45
CA ARG A 29 14.33 1.61 9.13
C ARG A 29 14.08 2.80 8.19
N PRO A 30 14.91 2.99 7.15
CA PRO A 30 14.68 4.04 6.16
C PRO A 30 13.34 3.89 5.46
N ASP A 31 12.58 4.99 5.40
CA ASP A 31 11.25 5.05 4.79
C ASP A 31 11.23 4.50 3.35
N ALA A 32 12.28 4.76 2.55
CA ALA A 32 12.37 4.27 1.18
C ALA A 32 12.39 2.72 1.08
N ILE A 33 12.98 2.04 2.07
CA ILE A 33 13.04 0.58 2.12
C ILE A 33 11.67 0.03 2.51
N VAL A 34 11.08 0.57 3.57
CA VAL A 34 9.76 0.14 4.09
C VAL A 34 8.66 0.41 3.07
N ALA A 35 8.71 1.56 2.39
CA ALA A 35 7.80 1.90 1.29
C ALA A 35 7.90 0.89 0.14
N LYS A 36 9.13 0.57 -0.28
CA LYS A 36 9.38 -0.41 -1.35
C LYS A 36 8.92 -1.82 -0.97
N GLU A 37 9.16 -2.26 0.27
CA GLU A 37 8.65 -3.53 0.79
C GLU A 37 7.12 -3.58 0.76
N ALA A 38 6.47 -2.51 1.23
CA ALA A 38 5.01 -2.40 1.21
C ALA A 38 4.43 -2.37 -0.21
N TRP A 39 5.10 -1.70 -1.15
CA TRP A 39 4.71 -1.68 -2.55
C TRP A 39 4.88 -3.05 -3.21
N ASN A 40 6.00 -3.73 -2.98
CA ASN A 40 6.22 -5.08 -3.49
C ASN A 40 5.17 -6.07 -2.97
N ALA A 41 4.83 -5.98 -1.69
CA ALA A 41 3.78 -6.80 -1.09
C ALA A 41 2.39 -6.51 -1.71
N HIS A 42 2.12 -5.26 -2.06
CA HIS A 42 0.89 -4.86 -2.74
C HIS A 42 0.80 -5.44 -4.15
N ILE A 43 1.84 -5.25 -4.96
CA ILE A 43 1.91 -5.76 -6.34
C ILE A 43 1.90 -7.30 -6.38
N GLN A 44 2.26 -8.00 -5.32
CA GLN A 44 2.09 -9.47 -5.27
C GLN A 44 0.63 -9.92 -5.19
N ARG A 45 -0.29 -9.03 -4.80
CA ARG A 45 -1.71 -9.34 -4.56
C ARG A 45 -2.64 -8.63 -5.54
N GLU A 46 -2.25 -7.44 -5.97
CA GLU A 46 -3.08 -6.54 -6.75
C GLU A 46 -2.29 -6.11 -8.00
N GLN A 47 -2.57 -6.74 -9.13
CA GLN A 47 -1.97 -6.39 -10.44
C GLN A 47 -3.06 -6.15 -11.47
N SER A 48 -3.45 -4.90 -11.63
CA SER A 48 -4.37 -4.50 -12.70
C SER A 48 -4.01 -3.13 -13.25
N VAL A 49 -4.60 -2.78 -14.39
CA VAL A 49 -4.42 -1.47 -15.02
C VAL A 49 -4.84 -0.32 -14.10
N ILE A 50 -5.76 -0.56 -13.16
CA ILE A 50 -6.18 0.44 -12.17
C ILE A 50 -5.06 0.70 -11.17
N VAL A 51 -4.28 -0.33 -10.80
CA VAL A 51 -3.10 -0.16 -9.94
C VAL A 51 -2.06 0.69 -10.63
N ASP A 52 -1.77 0.37 -11.90
CA ASP A 52 -0.73 1.06 -12.68
C ASP A 52 -1.05 2.54 -12.91
N LEU A 53 -2.33 2.90 -13.06
CA LEU A 53 -2.75 4.26 -13.44
C LEU A 53 -3.21 5.12 -12.27
N PHE A 54 -3.83 4.53 -11.24
CA PHE A 54 -4.55 5.26 -10.20
C PHE A 54 -4.12 4.93 -8.78
N THR A 55 -3.19 3.99 -8.59
CA THR A 55 -2.73 3.63 -7.24
C THR A 55 -1.39 4.28 -6.94
N GLY A 56 -1.34 4.99 -5.81
CA GLY A 56 -0.12 5.53 -5.24
C GLY A 56 0.07 5.04 -3.80
N GLN A 57 1.17 5.48 -3.20
CA GLN A 57 1.52 5.14 -1.82
C GLN A 57 1.56 6.39 -0.96
N LEU A 58 0.84 6.37 0.16
CA LEU A 58 0.84 7.45 1.15
C LEU A 58 1.90 7.17 2.22
N ARG A 59 2.44 8.22 2.82
CA ARG A 59 3.31 8.12 4.01
C ARG A 59 2.49 8.50 5.24
N SER A 60 2.16 7.51 6.07
CA SER A 60 1.53 7.73 7.37
C SER A 60 2.57 7.62 8.47
N LEU A 61 2.73 8.68 9.26
CA LEU A 61 3.67 8.72 10.39
C LEU A 61 2.88 8.92 11.67
N LEU A 62 3.08 8.02 12.62
CA LEU A 62 2.50 8.10 13.96
C LEU A 62 3.61 8.26 14.98
N THR A 63 3.42 9.24 15.88
CA THR A 63 4.30 9.46 17.02
C THR A 63 3.52 9.16 18.28
N CYS A 64 3.99 8.22 19.09
CA CYS A 64 3.40 7.98 20.41
C CYS A 64 3.72 9.16 21.33
N THR A 65 2.70 9.73 21.99
CA THR A 65 2.88 10.87 22.90
C THR A 65 3.42 10.47 24.28
N VAL A 66 3.51 9.18 24.59
CA VAL A 66 3.95 8.66 25.90
C VAL A 66 5.38 8.11 25.84
N CYS A 67 5.70 7.33 24.81
CA CYS A 67 7.01 6.68 24.67
C CYS A 67 7.84 7.23 23.49
N GLU A 68 7.34 8.27 22.81
CA GLU A 68 8.01 8.97 21.68
C GLU A 68 8.40 8.08 20.50
N THR A 69 7.93 6.83 20.48
CA THR A 69 8.18 5.89 19.38
C THR A 69 7.52 6.38 18.10
N LEU A 70 8.30 6.40 17.02
CA LEU A 70 7.84 6.70 15.67
C LEU A 70 7.52 5.39 14.93
N SER A 71 6.31 5.30 14.38
CA SER A 71 5.90 4.22 13.48
C SER A 71 5.51 4.83 12.14
N SER A 72 6.20 4.45 11.08
CA SER A 72 5.84 4.81 9.71
C SER A 72 5.20 3.63 8.98
N ARG A 73 4.08 3.91 8.30
CA ARG A 73 3.37 2.95 7.47
C ARG A 73 3.11 3.54 6.10
N PHE A 74 3.09 2.67 5.11
CA PHE A 74 2.94 3.05 3.71
C PHE A 74 1.71 2.39 3.08
N PRO A 75 0.49 2.82 3.47
CA PRO A 75 -0.73 2.29 2.87
C PRO A 75 -0.84 2.71 1.40
N ASN A 76 -1.34 1.79 0.59
CA ASN A 76 -1.69 2.09 -0.81
C ASN A 76 -3.05 2.77 -0.84
N SER A 77 -3.18 3.75 -1.70
CA SER A 77 -4.42 4.51 -1.87
C SER A 77 -4.68 4.66 -3.36
N ILE A 78 -5.89 4.30 -3.77
CA ILE A 78 -6.41 4.69 -5.07
C ILE A 78 -6.73 6.17 -4.96
N SER A 79 -5.96 6.99 -5.68
CA SER A 79 -6.14 8.43 -5.73
C SER A 79 -6.15 8.85 -7.17
N PHE A 80 -7.19 9.58 -7.56
CA PHE A 80 -7.13 10.36 -8.79
C PHE A 80 -6.10 11.45 -8.53
N LEU A 81 -4.87 11.26 -8.99
CA LEU A 81 -3.89 12.33 -9.11
C LEU A 81 -4.30 13.26 -10.26
N PHE A 82 -5.54 13.76 -10.24
CA PHE A 82 -6.10 14.85 -11.04
C PHE A 82 -7.34 15.42 -10.34
#